data_AF-A0A9E0IPN7-F1
#
_entry.id   AF-A0A9E0IPN7-F1
#
_cell.length_a   1.000
_cell.length_b   1.000
_cell.length_c   1.000
_cell.angle_alpha   90.00
_cell.angle_beta   90.00
_cell.angle_gamma   90.00
#
_symmetry.space_group_name_H-M   'P 1'
#
loop_
_entity.id
_entity.type
_entity.pdbx_description
1 polymer ?
#
loop_
_entity_poly.entity_id
_entity_poly.type
_entity_poly.pdbx_seq_one_letter_code
_entity_poly.pdbx_strand_id
1 'polypeptide(L)'
;MLPALLSLAACGEEAATPDARIIATTDAAPPDAPGPDAFVCTQTLCGAECVDTQTDENYCGDCMTACQSGASCTGGECVCPPSFLPSNPPGIGQDMVRGDLLPGSFIALRPFFGTTLNALAVGYAQMDPVIGTPIDLSTITLGQPPAVGALYNIDINTFMPEAVYFATAGTLTFETACSVGASGTLTGATFSAVSGLTNPMIDPNGCSFMVESLTFSIGMPCPPL
;
A
#
# COMPACT_ATOMS: atom_id res chain seq x y z
N MET A 1 4.36 38.18 47.94
CA MET A 1 2.99 38.13 47.41
C MET A 1 2.99 37.13 46.26
N LEU A 2 2.18 36.09 46.39
CA LEU A 2 1.94 34.89 45.55
C LEU A 2 2.59 34.80 44.15
N PRO A 3 3.18 33.64 43.80
CA PRO A 3 3.03 33.08 42.46
C PRO A 3 1.77 32.20 42.41
N ALA A 4 0.94 32.46 41.40
CA ALA A 4 -0.21 31.65 41.04
C ALA A 4 0.25 30.36 40.35
N LEU A 5 -0.14 29.21 40.89
CA LEU A 5 -0.16 27.93 40.19
C LEU A 5 -1.62 27.64 39.86
N LEU A 6 -2.00 27.95 38.62
CA LEU A 6 -3.29 27.55 38.06
C LEU A 6 -2.99 26.83 36.74
N SER A 7 -2.75 25.52 36.85
CA SER A 7 -2.76 24.62 35.70
C SER A 7 -4.22 24.46 35.25
N LEU A 8 -4.60 25.20 34.21
CA LEU A 8 -5.83 24.93 33.48
C LEU A 8 -5.59 23.75 32.53
N ALA A 9 -6.35 22.69 32.76
CA ALA A 9 -6.59 21.63 31.81
C ALA A 9 -7.26 22.19 30.55
N ALA A 10 -6.79 21.72 29.40
CA ALA A 10 -7.57 21.65 28.17
C ALA A 10 -7.21 20.32 27.50
N CYS A 11 -7.98 19.26 27.81
CA CYS A 11 -8.13 18.14 26.90
C CYS A 11 -9.12 18.59 25.83
N GLY A 12 -8.67 18.67 24.58
CA GLY A 12 -9.50 18.71 23.39
C GLY A 12 -9.49 17.33 22.75
N GLU A 13 -10.68 16.80 22.55
CA GLU A 13 -11.03 15.50 21.99
C GLU A 13 -10.68 15.42 20.51
N GLU A 14 -9.88 14.45 20.08
CA GLU A 14 -10.06 13.77 18.79
C GLU A 14 -9.81 12.27 18.96
N ALA A 15 -10.81 11.50 18.58
CA ALA A 15 -10.88 10.06 18.75
C ALA A 15 -9.96 9.35 17.77
N ALA A 16 -8.79 8.93 18.26
CA ALA A 16 -8.19 7.69 17.82
C ALA A 16 -8.36 6.72 19.00
N THR A 17 -9.20 5.70 18.85
CA THR A 17 -9.19 4.57 19.78
C THR A 17 -7.78 3.97 19.76
N PRO A 18 -7.03 3.99 20.86
CA PRO A 18 -5.78 3.25 20.92
C PRO A 18 -6.16 1.78 21.05
N ASP A 19 -6.09 1.02 19.95
CA ASP A 19 -6.16 -0.44 20.03
C ASP A 19 -4.98 -0.92 20.90
N ALA A 20 -5.35 -1.67 21.94
CA ALA A 20 -4.50 -2.22 23.00
C ALA A 20 -3.71 -1.19 23.85
N ARG A 21 -4.34 -0.73 24.94
CA ARG A 21 -3.61 -0.16 26.07
C ARG A 21 -2.83 -1.26 26.81
N ILE A 22 -1.52 -1.34 26.60
CA ILE A 22 -0.61 -2.05 27.52
C ILE A 22 -0.55 -1.24 28.83
N ILE A 23 -1.04 -1.83 29.92
CA ILE A 23 -0.65 -1.40 31.27
C ILE A 23 0.35 -2.44 31.77
N ALA A 24 1.54 -1.95 32.10
CA ALA A 24 2.75 -2.73 32.22
C ALA A 24 2.79 -3.77 33.35
N THR A 25 3.59 -4.81 33.07
CA THR A 25 4.48 -5.59 33.96
C THR A 25 3.87 -6.53 35.00
N THR A 26 4.12 -7.83 34.80
CA THR A 26 4.23 -8.91 35.81
C THR A 26 3.27 -8.82 36.99
N ASP A 27 2.15 -9.53 36.88
CA ASP A 27 1.29 -9.75 38.02
C ASP A 27 2.00 -10.68 39.03
N ALA A 28 2.24 -10.13 40.21
CA ALA A 28 2.69 -10.85 41.40
C ALA A 28 1.57 -10.84 42.46
N ALA A 29 0.29 -10.90 42.04
CA ALA A 29 -0.81 -10.99 42.97
C ALA A 29 -0.87 -12.40 43.64
N PRO A 30 -1.02 -12.46 44.97
CA PRO A 30 -1.39 -13.70 45.66
C PRO A 30 -2.82 -14.13 45.28
N PRO A 31 -3.15 -15.43 45.43
CA PRO A 31 -4.39 -16.05 44.92
C PRO A 31 -5.73 -15.54 45.53
N ASP A 32 -5.72 -14.51 46.37
CA ASP A 32 -6.88 -14.06 47.16
C ASP A 32 -7.24 -12.55 46.98
N ALA A 33 -6.84 -11.91 45.88
CA ALA A 33 -7.23 -10.53 45.60
C ALA A 33 -8.70 -10.43 45.11
N PRO A 34 -9.55 -9.56 45.71
CA PRO A 34 -10.95 -9.39 45.29
C PRO A 34 -11.07 -8.24 44.27
N GLY A 35 -10.94 -8.55 42.98
CA GLY A 35 -11.04 -7.59 41.86
C GLY A 35 -10.74 -8.26 40.52
N PRO A 36 -11.08 -7.67 39.35
CA PRO A 36 -10.98 -8.37 38.08
C PRO A 36 -9.53 -8.39 37.59
N ASP A 37 -8.75 -9.30 38.17
CA ASP A 37 -7.31 -9.43 37.92
C ASP A 37 -7.02 -10.42 36.77
N ALA A 38 -8.06 -10.99 36.18
CA ALA A 38 -7.95 -11.77 34.96
C ALA A 38 -7.87 -10.83 33.75
N PHE A 39 -6.84 -11.00 32.92
CA PHE A 39 -6.85 -10.47 31.56
C PHE A 39 -8.06 -11.06 30.83
N VAL A 40 -9.15 -10.31 30.75
CA VAL A 40 -10.36 -10.73 30.04
C VAL A 40 -10.19 -10.34 28.59
N CYS A 41 -9.76 -11.30 27.77
CA CYS A 41 -9.85 -11.17 26.33
C CYS A 41 -11.28 -11.49 25.90
N THR A 42 -11.96 -10.51 25.29
CA THR A 42 -13.30 -10.71 24.72
C THR A 42 -13.28 -11.29 23.30
N GLN A 43 -12.08 -11.35 22.69
CA GLN A 43 -11.81 -11.92 21.37
C GLN A 43 -10.96 -13.21 21.51
N THR A 44 -10.00 -13.43 20.61
CA THR A 44 -9.09 -14.58 20.65
C THR A 44 -7.78 -14.19 21.34
N LEU A 45 -7.37 -14.98 22.34
CA LEU A 45 -6.07 -14.81 23.00
C LEU A 45 -4.98 -15.52 22.20
N CYS A 46 -4.10 -14.74 21.58
CA CYS A 46 -2.95 -15.19 20.80
C CYS A 46 -1.64 -14.87 21.53
N GLY A 47 -1.14 -15.84 22.30
CA GLY A 47 0.00 -15.63 23.19
C GLY A 47 -0.38 -14.68 24.33
N ALA A 48 0.18 -13.46 24.31
CA ALA A 48 -0.13 -12.40 25.26
C ALA A 48 -1.03 -11.30 24.68
N GLU A 49 -1.45 -11.43 23.42
CA GLU A 49 -2.24 -10.42 22.71
C GLU A 49 -3.70 -10.89 22.61
N CYS A 50 -4.64 -9.98 22.83
CA CYS A 50 -6.06 -10.22 22.56
C CYS A 50 -6.39 -9.60 21.20
N VAL A 51 -6.68 -10.44 20.22
CA VAL A 51 -6.80 -10.03 18.81
C VAL A 51 -8.12 -10.53 18.23
N ASP A 52 -8.67 -9.76 17.30
CA ASP A 52 -9.84 -10.17 16.54
C ASP A 52 -9.41 -10.96 15.32
N THR A 53 -9.44 -12.29 15.40
CA THR A 53 -9.04 -13.15 14.28
C THR A 53 -9.94 -13.01 13.05
N GLN A 54 -11.06 -12.28 13.14
CA GLN A 54 -11.94 -12.03 11.99
C GLN A 54 -11.49 -10.85 11.13
N THR A 55 -10.64 -9.97 11.67
CA THR A 55 -10.25 -8.70 11.02
C THR A 55 -8.78 -8.34 11.15
N ASP A 56 -8.05 -8.95 12.09
CA ASP A 56 -6.63 -8.71 12.28
C ASP A 56 -5.80 -9.44 11.20
N GLU A 57 -5.07 -8.67 10.41
CA GLU A 57 -4.23 -9.18 9.32
C GLU A 57 -3.03 -10.00 9.82
N ASN A 58 -2.60 -9.83 11.08
CA ASN A 58 -1.50 -10.62 11.65
C ASN A 58 -1.97 -11.93 12.30
N TYR A 59 -3.28 -12.10 12.48
CA TYR A 59 -3.91 -13.21 13.21
C TYR A 59 -5.22 -13.69 12.55
N CYS A 60 -5.27 -13.71 11.22
CA CYS A 60 -6.50 -13.95 10.47
C CYS A 60 -6.94 -15.42 10.49
N GLY A 61 -8.11 -15.69 11.06
CA GLY A 61 -8.67 -17.03 11.22
C GLY A 61 -8.11 -17.79 12.42
N ASP A 62 -6.82 -17.59 12.74
CA ASP A 62 -6.17 -18.15 13.93
C ASP A 62 -4.95 -17.35 14.39
N CYS A 63 -4.36 -17.76 15.52
CA CYS A 63 -3.23 -17.07 16.14
C CYS A 63 -1.88 -17.18 15.42
N MET A 64 -1.79 -17.93 14.33
CA MET A 64 -0.53 -18.16 13.59
C MET A 64 -0.61 -17.74 12.13
N THR A 65 -1.78 -17.29 11.67
CA THR A 65 -2.03 -16.97 10.27
C THR A 65 -1.97 -15.46 10.06
N ALA A 66 -0.87 -14.98 9.50
CA ALA A 66 -0.75 -13.61 9.03
C ALA A 66 -1.04 -13.54 7.52
N CYS A 67 -1.95 -12.65 7.13
CA CYS A 67 -2.24 -12.34 5.75
C CYS A 67 -1.01 -11.76 5.06
N GLN A 68 -0.58 -12.42 3.99
CA GLN A 68 0.59 -12.02 3.24
C GLN A 68 0.26 -10.94 2.21
N SER A 69 1.28 -10.19 1.80
CA SER A 69 1.26 -9.37 0.58
C SER A 69 0.13 -8.33 0.49
N GLY A 70 -0.31 -7.76 1.62
CA GLY A 70 -1.35 -6.73 1.65
C GLY A 70 -2.77 -7.26 1.43
N ALA A 71 -2.99 -8.57 1.59
CA ALA A 71 -4.32 -9.13 1.77
C ALA A 71 -4.91 -8.64 3.10
N SER A 72 -6.20 -8.33 3.12
CA SER A 72 -6.91 -7.94 4.34
C SER A 72 -7.55 -9.16 4.97
N CYS A 73 -7.68 -9.18 6.30
CA CYS A 73 -8.48 -10.20 6.94
C CYS A 73 -9.97 -9.83 6.89
N THR A 74 -10.80 -10.70 6.32
CA THR A 74 -12.26 -10.49 6.31
C THR A 74 -12.96 -11.79 6.65
N GLY A 75 -13.61 -11.82 7.81
CA GLY A 75 -14.36 -12.99 8.26
C GLY A 75 -13.48 -14.16 8.67
N GLY A 76 -12.20 -13.92 8.99
CA GLY A 76 -11.24 -14.96 9.34
C GLY A 76 -10.54 -15.59 8.14
N GLU A 77 -10.67 -14.99 6.95
CA GLU A 77 -9.98 -15.41 5.74
C GLU A 77 -9.18 -14.23 5.18
N CYS A 78 -7.97 -14.51 4.71
CA CYS A 78 -7.17 -13.53 3.98
C CYS A 78 -7.77 -13.33 2.60
N VAL A 79 -8.38 -12.17 2.39
CA VAL A 79 -9.02 -11.82 1.12
C VAL A 79 -8.14 -10.88 0.33
N CYS A 80 -8.07 -11.16 -0.97
CA CYS A 80 -7.46 -10.24 -1.90
C CYS A 80 -8.31 -8.98 -2.01
N PRO A 81 -7.68 -7.80 -2.05
CA PRO A 81 -8.44 -6.58 -2.06
C PRO A 81 -9.15 -6.38 -3.40
N PRO A 82 -10.42 -5.90 -3.39
CA PRO A 82 -11.27 -5.92 -4.59
C PRO A 82 -10.81 -4.92 -5.67
N SER A 83 -10.25 -3.78 -5.26
CA SER A 83 -9.68 -2.75 -6.15
C SER A 83 -9.09 -1.63 -5.30
N PHE A 84 -7.84 -1.24 -5.52
CA PHE A 84 -7.21 -0.17 -4.75
C PHE A 84 -6.83 1.07 -5.55
N LEU A 85 -6.82 0.97 -6.88
CA LEU A 85 -6.53 2.11 -7.74
C LEU A 85 -7.87 2.78 -8.08
N PRO A 86 -8.19 3.96 -7.53
CA PRO A 86 -9.31 4.74 -8.05
C PRO A 86 -9.00 5.10 -9.51
N SER A 87 -10.05 5.38 -10.30
CA SER A 87 -9.90 5.68 -11.74
C SER A 87 -9.01 6.88 -12.06
N ASN A 88 -8.82 7.78 -11.08
CA ASN A 88 -7.81 8.83 -11.12
C ASN A 88 -7.26 9.07 -9.70
N PRO A 89 -6.16 8.43 -9.31
CA PRO A 89 -5.66 8.51 -7.96
C PRO A 89 -5.02 9.89 -7.72
N PRO A 90 -5.44 10.61 -6.67
CA PRO A 90 -5.03 11.98 -6.43
C PRO A 90 -3.56 12.01 -6.02
N GLY A 91 -2.68 12.43 -6.93
CA GLY A 91 -1.30 12.68 -6.59
C GLY A 91 -1.18 13.81 -5.56
N ILE A 92 -0.24 13.68 -4.64
CA ILE A 92 0.09 14.74 -3.67
C ILE A 92 1.12 15.75 -4.22
N GLY A 93 1.47 15.66 -5.51
CA GLY A 93 2.49 16.49 -6.14
C GLY A 93 3.92 16.19 -5.66
N GLN A 94 4.15 15.05 -5.01
CA GLN A 94 5.47 14.57 -4.55
C GLN A 94 5.93 13.36 -5.39
N ASP A 95 5.65 13.42 -6.68
CA ASP A 95 5.97 12.31 -7.59
C ASP A 95 7.49 12.13 -7.65
N MET A 96 7.94 10.92 -7.33
CA MET A 96 9.36 10.57 -7.37
C MET A 96 9.68 10.10 -8.77
N VAL A 97 10.27 10.98 -9.58
CA VAL A 97 10.66 10.67 -10.96
C VAL A 97 12.16 10.40 -10.99
N ARG A 98 12.52 9.24 -11.53
CA ARG A 98 13.90 8.86 -11.77
C ARG A 98 14.14 8.68 -13.28
N GLY A 99 14.75 9.69 -13.90
CA GLY A 99 15.02 9.76 -15.34
C GLY A 99 16.48 9.52 -15.75
N ASP A 100 17.34 9.14 -14.81
CA ASP A 100 18.80 8.94 -14.99
C ASP A 100 19.19 7.48 -15.27
N LEU A 101 18.20 6.58 -15.44
CA LEU A 101 18.44 5.17 -15.67
C LEU A 101 19.05 4.90 -17.06
N LEU A 102 18.48 5.50 -18.10
CA LEU A 102 18.93 5.50 -19.49
C LEU A 102 18.45 6.79 -20.19
N PRO A 103 19.13 7.27 -21.25
CA PRO A 103 18.68 8.43 -22.02
C PRO A 103 17.23 8.28 -22.49
N GLY A 104 16.36 9.20 -22.06
CA GLY A 104 14.95 9.20 -22.45
C GLY A 104 14.09 8.10 -21.79
N SER A 105 14.59 7.43 -20.75
CA SER A 105 13.79 6.57 -19.89
C SER A 105 13.44 7.26 -18.58
N PHE A 106 12.33 6.87 -17.96
CA PHE A 106 12.06 7.22 -16.57
C PHE A 106 11.31 6.09 -15.86
N ILE A 107 11.45 6.04 -14.54
CA ILE A 107 10.53 5.35 -13.65
C ILE A 107 10.00 6.41 -12.69
N ALA A 108 8.69 6.53 -12.59
CA ALA A 108 8.06 7.45 -11.67
C ALA A 108 7.15 6.72 -10.70
N LEU A 109 7.17 7.16 -9.44
CA LEU A 109 6.31 6.70 -8.37
C LEU A 109 5.42 7.85 -7.90
N ARG A 110 4.11 7.63 -7.93
CA ARG A 110 3.12 8.58 -7.45
C ARG A 110 2.51 8.07 -6.16
N PRO A 111 2.92 8.60 -4.99
CA PRO A 111 2.34 8.19 -3.73
C PRO A 111 0.93 8.72 -3.56
N PHE A 112 0.08 7.93 -2.91
CA PHE A 112 -1.28 8.28 -2.50
C PHE A 112 -1.40 8.00 -0.99
N PHE A 113 -2.05 8.89 -0.25
CA PHE A 113 -2.33 8.70 1.17
C PHE A 113 -3.84 8.59 1.39
N GLY A 114 -4.27 7.66 2.25
CA GLY A 114 -5.69 7.47 2.62
C GLY A 114 -6.39 6.30 1.92
N THR A 115 -5.68 5.56 1.07
CA THR A 115 -6.09 4.24 0.56
C THR A 115 -5.09 3.20 0.99
N THR A 116 -5.52 1.96 1.08
CA THR A 116 -4.73 0.76 1.36
C THR A 116 -3.54 0.59 0.39
N LEU A 117 -3.65 1.07 -0.86
CA LEU A 117 -2.53 1.15 -1.80
C LEU A 117 -1.90 2.54 -1.79
N ASN A 118 -0.57 2.58 -1.68
CA ASN A 118 0.16 3.80 -1.36
C ASN A 118 0.98 4.37 -2.52
N ALA A 119 1.18 3.67 -3.64
CA ALA A 119 1.74 4.29 -4.84
C ALA A 119 1.44 3.59 -6.18
N LEU A 120 1.44 4.37 -7.26
CA LEU A 120 1.48 3.91 -8.65
C LEU A 120 2.87 4.13 -9.24
N ALA A 121 3.49 3.06 -9.75
CA ALA A 121 4.70 3.07 -10.54
C ALA A 121 4.39 3.10 -12.03
N VAL A 122 5.02 3.99 -12.79
CA VAL A 122 5.01 3.98 -14.26
C VAL A 122 6.45 4.03 -14.76
N GLY A 123 6.82 3.03 -15.56
CA GLY A 123 8.10 2.96 -16.26
C GLY A 123 7.92 3.22 -17.75
N TYR A 124 8.85 3.97 -18.33
CA TYR A 124 8.92 4.28 -19.76
C TYR A 124 10.38 4.28 -20.23
N ALA A 125 10.62 3.85 -21.47
CA ALA A 125 11.94 3.94 -22.11
C ALA A 125 11.77 4.48 -23.53
N GLN A 126 12.60 5.43 -23.96
CA GLN A 126 12.46 6.10 -25.27
C GLN A 126 12.48 5.18 -26.50
N MET A 127 12.84 3.90 -26.35
CA MET A 127 12.78 2.91 -27.42
C MET A 127 11.40 2.25 -27.55
N ASP A 128 10.50 2.44 -26.57
CA ASP A 128 9.16 1.87 -26.45
C ASP A 128 8.22 2.84 -25.70
N PRO A 129 7.14 3.45 -26.28
CA PRO A 129 6.56 3.36 -27.62
C PRO A 129 6.16 4.74 -28.21
N VAL A 130 5.49 4.74 -29.36
CA VAL A 130 4.94 5.95 -30.00
C VAL A 130 3.77 6.51 -29.17
N ILE A 131 3.86 7.78 -28.75
CA ILE A 131 2.77 8.51 -28.08
C ILE A 131 1.45 8.31 -28.82
N GLY A 132 0.37 8.04 -28.08
CA GLY A 132 -0.97 7.79 -28.62
C GLY A 132 -1.17 6.40 -29.23
N THR A 133 -0.16 5.52 -29.20
CA THR A 133 -0.31 4.14 -29.65
C THR A 133 -0.64 3.22 -28.47
N PRO A 134 -1.71 2.41 -28.56
CA PRO A 134 -2.02 1.41 -27.54
C PRO A 134 -0.94 0.33 -27.42
N ILE A 135 -0.53 0.04 -26.19
CA ILE A 135 0.47 -0.99 -25.85
C ILE A 135 -0.25 -2.11 -25.09
N ASP A 136 -0.14 -3.34 -25.57
CA ASP A 136 -0.67 -4.51 -24.86
C ASP A 136 0.34 -4.99 -23.79
N LEU A 137 -0.01 -4.82 -22.52
CA LEU A 137 0.83 -5.18 -21.38
C LEU A 137 0.97 -6.71 -21.17
N SER A 138 0.20 -7.53 -21.87
CA SER A 138 0.44 -8.98 -21.86
C SER A 138 1.62 -9.40 -22.73
N THR A 139 2.08 -8.51 -23.63
CA THR A 139 3.17 -8.78 -24.57
C THR A 139 4.53 -8.25 -24.12
N ILE A 140 4.56 -7.43 -23.08
CA ILE A 140 5.80 -6.84 -22.53
C ILE A 140 6.52 -7.82 -21.62
N THR A 141 7.84 -7.65 -21.50
CA THR A 141 8.61 -8.38 -20.48
C THR A 141 8.45 -7.68 -19.14
N LEU A 142 7.90 -8.38 -18.16
CA LEU A 142 7.68 -7.83 -16.82
C LEU A 142 9.01 -7.35 -16.20
N GLY A 143 8.97 -6.18 -15.55
CA GLY A 143 10.15 -5.54 -14.96
C GLY A 143 10.97 -4.71 -15.95
N GLN A 144 10.61 -4.69 -17.23
CA GLN A 144 11.19 -3.78 -18.21
C GLN A 144 10.15 -2.72 -18.62
N PRO A 145 10.57 -1.45 -18.82
CA PRO A 145 9.70 -0.45 -19.43
C PRO A 145 9.28 -0.85 -20.85
N PRO A 146 8.05 -0.49 -21.30
CA PRO A 146 7.03 0.20 -20.53
C PRO A 146 6.38 -0.74 -19.51
N ALA A 147 6.18 -0.28 -18.28
CA ALA A 147 5.58 -1.08 -17.22
C ALA A 147 4.72 -0.21 -16.32
N VAL A 148 3.65 -0.79 -15.76
CA VAL A 148 2.85 -0.17 -14.70
C VAL A 148 2.83 -1.09 -13.50
N GLY A 149 3.11 -0.56 -12.33
CA GLY A 149 3.10 -1.28 -11.06
C GLY A 149 2.25 -0.56 -10.03
N ALA A 150 1.65 -1.31 -9.12
CA ALA A 150 0.90 -0.81 -7.98
C ALA A 150 1.58 -1.32 -6.70
N LEU A 151 1.90 -0.41 -5.79
CA LEU A 151 2.70 -0.70 -4.59
C LEU A 151 1.84 -0.53 -3.35
N TYR A 152 1.86 -1.54 -2.48
CA TYR A 152 1.14 -1.58 -1.21
C TYR A 152 2.08 -1.25 -0.05
N ASN A 153 1.55 -0.52 0.95
CA ASN A 153 2.20 -0.22 2.22
C ASN A 153 3.71 0.04 2.10
N ILE A 154 4.05 1.19 1.54
CA ILE A 154 5.45 1.62 1.43
C ILE A 154 5.91 2.10 2.79
N ASP A 155 6.92 1.43 3.35
CA ASP A 155 7.62 1.91 4.51
C ASP A 155 8.41 3.17 4.13
N ILE A 156 8.06 4.30 4.75
CA ILE A 156 8.63 5.62 4.43
C ILE A 156 10.09 5.78 4.86
N ASN A 157 10.59 4.93 5.76
CA ASN A 157 11.96 4.98 6.25
C ASN A 157 12.91 4.23 5.31
N THR A 158 12.43 3.13 4.74
CA THR A 158 13.21 2.24 3.85
C THR A 158 12.90 2.47 2.37
N PHE A 159 11.79 3.14 2.05
CA PHE A 159 11.23 3.28 0.71
C PHE A 159 10.97 1.94 0.01
N MET A 160 10.75 0.88 0.79
CA MET A 160 10.43 -0.45 0.27
C MET A 160 8.94 -0.74 0.45
N PRO A 161 8.25 -1.20 -0.60
CA PRO A 161 6.87 -1.68 -0.49
C PRO A 161 6.81 -3.05 0.18
N GLU A 162 5.76 -3.30 0.94
CA GLU A 162 5.45 -4.65 1.45
C GLU A 162 4.98 -5.60 0.35
N ALA A 163 4.28 -5.07 -0.67
CA ALA A 163 3.88 -5.84 -1.83
C ALA A 163 3.89 -5.01 -3.13
N VAL A 164 4.26 -5.65 -4.24
CA VAL A 164 4.25 -5.05 -5.57
C VAL A 164 3.44 -5.89 -6.54
N TYR A 165 2.49 -5.25 -7.21
CA TYR A 165 1.66 -5.84 -8.25
C TYR A 165 1.98 -5.20 -9.58
N PHE A 166 2.33 -5.99 -10.60
CA PHE A 166 2.58 -5.46 -11.94
C PHE A 166 1.34 -5.68 -12.80
N ALA A 167 1.08 -4.73 -13.70
CA ALA A 167 0.09 -4.92 -14.74
C ALA A 167 0.59 -6.01 -15.71
N THR A 168 -0.04 -7.19 -15.65
CA THR A 168 0.29 -8.39 -16.45
C THR A 168 -0.58 -8.52 -17.70
N ALA A 169 -1.66 -7.73 -17.77
CA ALA A 169 -2.51 -7.60 -18.94
C ALA A 169 -3.15 -6.20 -18.95
N GLY A 170 -3.77 -5.84 -20.08
CA GLY A 170 -4.43 -4.56 -20.28
C GLY A 170 -3.74 -3.71 -21.33
N THR A 171 -4.32 -2.54 -21.59
CA THR A 171 -3.82 -1.62 -22.60
C THR A 171 -3.31 -0.33 -21.97
N LEU A 172 -2.02 -0.05 -22.14
CA LEU A 172 -1.40 1.21 -21.73
C LEU A 172 -1.30 2.14 -22.94
N THR A 173 -1.75 3.38 -22.81
CA THR A 173 -1.59 4.41 -23.83
C THR A 173 -0.98 5.65 -23.20
N PHE A 174 0.23 6.03 -23.63
CA PHE A 174 0.83 7.30 -23.23
C PHE A 174 0.24 8.44 -24.06
N GLU A 175 -0.28 9.46 -23.39
CA GLU A 175 -0.68 10.74 -24.00
C GLU A 175 0.50 11.71 -24.06
N THR A 176 1.34 11.71 -23.03
CA THR A 176 2.62 12.43 -23.00
C THR A 176 3.66 11.57 -22.30
N ALA A 177 4.91 11.59 -22.74
CA ALA A 177 6.03 10.94 -22.05
C ALA A 177 7.34 11.66 -22.37
N CYS A 178 8.12 11.93 -21.34
CA CYS A 178 9.43 12.60 -21.41
C CYS A 178 10.29 12.18 -20.22
N SER A 179 11.52 12.69 -20.14
CA SER A 179 12.45 12.34 -19.04
C SER A 179 12.02 12.81 -17.66
N VAL A 180 11.02 13.70 -17.57
CA VAL A 180 10.57 14.32 -16.31
C VAL A 180 9.16 13.94 -15.89
N GLY A 181 8.44 13.18 -16.72
CA GLY A 181 7.07 12.77 -16.43
C GLY A 181 6.35 12.12 -17.61
N ALA A 182 5.15 11.64 -17.34
CA ALA A 182 4.23 11.12 -18.35
C ALA A 182 2.77 11.25 -17.91
N SER A 183 1.88 11.25 -18.90
CA SER A 183 0.45 11.07 -18.70
C SER A 183 -0.08 10.01 -19.64
N GLY A 184 -1.18 9.38 -19.25
CA GLY A 184 -1.77 8.34 -20.06
C GLY A 184 -2.96 7.67 -19.43
N THR A 185 -3.44 6.65 -20.13
CA THR A 185 -4.56 5.82 -19.71
C THR A 185 -4.14 4.35 -19.70
N LEU A 186 -4.68 3.63 -18.72
CA LEU A 186 -4.56 2.20 -18.57
C LEU A 186 -5.98 1.63 -18.54
N THR A 187 -6.31 0.72 -19.46
CA THR A 187 -7.65 0.15 -19.58
C THR A 187 -7.64 -1.37 -19.53
N GLY A 188 -8.66 -1.96 -18.89
CA GLY A 188 -8.81 -3.40 -18.74
C GLY A 188 -7.59 -4.07 -18.11
N ALA A 189 -6.91 -3.40 -17.19
CA ALA A 189 -5.64 -3.86 -16.66
C ALA A 189 -5.81 -4.88 -15.55
N THR A 190 -5.05 -5.96 -15.64
CA THR A 190 -4.96 -6.97 -14.58
C THR A 190 -3.64 -6.78 -13.87
N PHE A 191 -3.69 -6.53 -12.57
CA PHE A 191 -2.52 -6.42 -11.72
C PHE A 191 -2.34 -7.72 -10.95
N SER A 192 -1.14 -8.30 -11.00
CA SER A 192 -0.83 -9.56 -10.33
C SER A 192 0.53 -9.46 -9.65
N ALA A 193 0.69 -10.20 -8.54
CA ALA A 193 2.00 -10.36 -7.91
C ALA A 193 2.93 -11.16 -8.85
N VAL A 194 4.18 -10.70 -9.00
CA VAL A 194 5.17 -11.36 -9.88
C VAL A 194 6.39 -11.80 -9.08
N SER A 195 6.74 -13.08 -9.21
CA SER A 195 7.94 -13.65 -8.61
C SER A 195 9.22 -13.04 -9.20
N GLY A 196 10.20 -12.73 -8.36
CA GLY A 196 11.55 -12.34 -8.79
C GLY A 196 11.76 -10.87 -9.19
N LEU A 197 10.71 -10.04 -9.19
CA LEU A 197 10.79 -8.62 -9.54
C LEU A 197 10.68 -7.70 -8.32
N THR A 198 11.64 -7.77 -7.40
CA THR A 198 11.71 -6.96 -6.16
C THR A 198 10.61 -7.19 -5.12
N ASN A 199 9.70 -8.15 -5.33
CA ASN A 199 8.73 -8.52 -4.31
C ASN A 199 9.40 -9.46 -3.27
N PRO A 200 9.59 -9.03 -2.00
CA PRO A 200 10.35 -9.81 -1.03
C PRO A 200 9.64 -11.09 -0.59
N MET A 201 8.30 -11.15 -0.69
CA MET A 201 7.53 -12.37 -0.41
C MET A 201 6.39 -12.54 -1.41
N ILE A 202 6.38 -13.68 -2.10
CA ILE A 202 5.33 -14.08 -3.03
C ILE A 202 4.26 -14.78 -2.21
N ASP A 203 3.04 -14.23 -2.16
CA ASP A 203 1.89 -14.98 -1.66
C ASP A 203 1.68 -16.24 -2.53
N PRO A 204 1.71 -17.45 -1.96
CA PRO A 204 1.41 -18.68 -2.70
C PRO A 204 0.00 -18.73 -3.31
N ASN A 205 -0.91 -17.83 -2.92
CA ASN A 205 -2.28 -17.69 -3.46
C ASN A 205 -2.47 -16.49 -4.41
N GLY A 206 -1.41 -15.73 -4.71
CA GLY A 206 -1.30 -14.78 -5.82
C GLY A 206 -2.52 -13.87 -6.04
N CYS A 207 -2.67 -12.83 -5.22
CA CYS A 207 -3.70 -11.83 -5.46
C CYS A 207 -3.60 -11.19 -6.85
N SER A 208 -4.73 -11.15 -7.54
CA SER A 208 -4.89 -10.48 -8.81
C SER A 208 -6.16 -9.62 -8.79
N PHE A 209 -6.07 -8.38 -9.25
CA PHE A 209 -7.21 -7.47 -9.31
C PHE A 209 -7.30 -6.80 -10.68
N MET A 210 -8.52 -6.44 -11.07
CA MET A 210 -8.82 -5.80 -12.35
C MET A 210 -9.07 -4.31 -12.14
N VAL A 211 -8.52 -3.49 -13.03
CA VAL A 211 -8.76 -2.06 -13.11
C VAL A 211 -9.37 -1.78 -14.48
N GLU A 212 -10.66 -1.45 -14.52
CA GLU A 212 -11.38 -1.22 -15.79
C GLU A 212 -10.78 -0.04 -16.56
N SER A 213 -10.51 1.07 -15.87
CA SER A 213 -9.90 2.26 -16.44
C SER A 213 -9.22 3.09 -15.37
N LEU A 214 -8.01 3.53 -15.67
CA LEU A 214 -7.17 4.38 -14.83
C LEU A 214 -6.49 5.44 -15.70
N THR A 215 -6.71 6.70 -15.37
CA THR A 215 -5.93 7.81 -15.93
C THR A 215 -4.83 8.19 -14.94
N PHE A 216 -3.62 8.42 -15.45
CA PHE A 216 -2.51 8.90 -14.64
C PHE A 216 -1.83 10.10 -15.28
N SER A 217 -1.30 10.95 -14.42
CA SER A 217 -0.38 12.03 -14.76
C SER A 217 0.65 12.06 -13.64
N ILE A 218 1.90 11.76 -13.98
CA ILE A 218 2.97 11.51 -13.03
C ILE A 218 4.21 12.29 -13.40
N GLY A 219 4.82 12.94 -12.41
CA GLY A 219 5.96 13.81 -12.60
C GLY A 219 5.57 15.20 -13.08
N MET A 220 6.51 15.87 -13.76
CA MET A 220 6.28 17.20 -14.31
C MET A 220 5.65 17.12 -15.71
N PRO A 221 4.82 18.11 -16.08
CA PRO A 221 4.33 18.23 -17.45
C PRO A 221 5.49 18.23 -18.45
N CYS A 222 5.35 17.46 -19.53
CA CYS A 222 6.35 17.46 -20.57
C CYS A 222 6.43 18.83 -21.24
N PRO A 223 7.65 19.34 -21.52
CA PRO A 223 7.81 20.58 -22.26
C PRO A 223 7.18 20.48 -23.66
N PRO A 224 6.66 21.59 -24.21
CA PRO A 224 6.17 21.60 -25.58
C PRO A 224 7.32 21.26 -26.54
N LEU A 225 6.98 20.49 -27.59
CA LEU A 225 7.89 20.11 -28.68
C LEU A 225 8.40 21.33 -29.46
#